data_AF-A0A7X6VT88-F1
#
_entry.id   AF-A0A7X6VT88-F1
#
_cell.length_a   1.000
_cell.length_b   1.000
_cell.length_c   1.000
_cell.angle_alpha   90.00
_cell.angle_beta   90.00
_cell.angle_gamma   90.00
#
_symmetry.space_group_name_H-M   'P 1'
#
loop_
_entity.id
_entity.type
_entity.pdbx_description
1 polymer ?
#
loop_
_entity_poly.entity_id
_entity_poly.type
_entity_poly.pdbx_seq_one_letter_code
_entity_poly.pdbx_strand_id
1 'polypeptide(L)'
;MNNKTIQEEIMIKAAQARKLAKYMSSTQDLVEEQIQKAFQRGDFDNLEGAGKPLNLYENPYEPPELRMVFKILKDNNFAPYWIELGKEIDADLDKFEKEVEHFKKYTRIFVSEKHNQKSIKRFE
;
A
#
# COMPACT_ATOMS: atom_id res chain seq x y z
N MET A 1 20.76 18.21 26.35
CA MET A 1 19.66 19.10 25.95
C MET A 1 19.18 18.62 24.57
N ASN A 2 18.01 17.97 24.43
CA ASN A 2 17.25 17.89 23.16
C ASN A 2 15.91 17.10 23.22
N ASN A 3 15.63 16.33 24.29
CA ASN A 3 14.44 15.46 24.32
C ASN A 3 13.10 16.22 24.41
N LYS A 4 13.07 17.42 25.00
CA LYS A 4 11.85 18.25 25.06
C LYS A 4 11.48 18.81 23.68
N THR A 5 12.47 19.20 22.89
CA THR A 5 12.29 19.74 21.53
C THR A 5 11.75 18.68 20.57
N ILE A 6 12.24 17.44 20.65
CA ILE A 6 11.73 16.32 19.84
C ILE A 6 10.26 16.01 20.20
N GLN A 7 9.91 16.05 21.49
CA GLN A 7 8.52 15.85 21.92
C GLN A 7 7.60 16.97 21.43
N GLU A 8 8.05 18.22 21.47
CA GLU A 8 7.33 19.37 20.92
C GLU A 8 7.12 19.23 19.41
N GLU A 9 8.14 18.82 18.66
CA GLU A 9 8.02 18.54 17.21
C GLU A 9 7.04 17.41 16.89
N ILE A 10 7.06 16.32 17.67
CA ILE A 10 6.12 15.20 17.52
C ILE A 10 4.69 15.67 17.79
N MET A 11 4.49 16.45 18.85
CA MET A 11 3.17 16.98 19.21
C MET A 11 2.64 17.97 18.16
N ILE A 12 3.51 18.81 17.59
CA ILE A 12 3.17 19.72 16.50
C ILE A 12 2.80 18.92 15.24
N LYS A 13 3.59 17.91 14.85
CA LYS A 13 3.29 17.04 13.70
C LYS A 13 1.99 16.27 13.88
N ALA A 14 1.72 15.75 15.08
CA ALA A 14 0.47 15.05 15.40
C ALA A 14 -0.75 16.00 15.33
N ALA A 15 -0.62 17.24 15.80
CA ALA A 15 -1.67 18.26 15.69
C ALA A 15 -1.91 18.69 14.23
N GLN A 16 -0.85 18.85 13.43
CA GLN A 16 -0.93 19.15 12.00
C GLN A 16 -1.59 17.99 11.23
N ALA A 17 -1.25 16.73 11.54
CA ALA A 17 -1.87 15.55 10.94
C ALA A 17 -3.38 15.48 11.23
N ARG A 18 -3.83 15.87 12.43
CA ARG A 18 -5.27 15.98 12.75
C ARG A 18 -5.97 17.06 11.94
N LYS A 19 -5.34 18.24 11.77
CA LYS A 19 -5.88 19.33 10.95
C LYS A 19 -5.97 18.92 9.48
N LEU A 20 -4.95 18.23 8.97
CA LEU A 20 -4.93 17.67 7.62
C LEU A 20 -6.03 16.61 7.43
N ALA A 21 -6.16 15.66 8.36
CA ALA A 21 -7.22 14.65 8.32
C ALA A 21 -8.63 15.27 8.34
N LYS A 22 -8.84 16.31 9.16
CA LYS A 22 -10.10 17.07 9.18
C LYS A 22 -10.34 17.82 7.87
N TYR A 23 -9.32 18.42 7.27
CA TYR A 23 -9.39 19.08 5.98
C TYR A 23 -9.69 18.09 4.83
N MET A 24 -9.04 16.92 4.84
CA MET A 24 -9.27 15.86 3.87
C MET A 24 -10.69 15.31 3.98
N SER A 25 -11.20 15.08 5.20
CA SER A 25 -12.60 14.72 5.44
C SER A 25 -13.55 15.79 4.90
N SER A 26 -13.32 17.07 5.24
CA SER A 26 -14.18 18.16 4.75
C SER A 26 -14.10 18.36 3.23
N THR A 27 -12.95 18.08 2.62
CA THR A 27 -12.79 18.17 1.16
C THR A 27 -13.52 17.01 0.49
N GLN A 28 -13.44 15.80 1.05
CA GLN A 28 -14.18 14.64 0.57
C GLN A 28 -15.69 14.88 0.64
N ASP A 29 -16.18 15.45 1.75
CA ASP A 29 -17.60 15.80 1.93
C ASP A 29 -18.07 16.84 0.91
N LEU A 30 -17.25 17.88 0.66
CA LEU A 30 -17.54 18.90 -0.35
C LEU A 30 -17.54 18.34 -1.78
N VAL A 31 -16.58 17.47 -2.10
CA VAL A 31 -16.52 16.82 -3.42
C VAL A 31 -17.72 15.91 -3.64
N GLU A 32 -18.11 15.13 -2.62
CA GLU A 32 -19.29 14.27 -2.68
C GLU A 32 -20.57 15.09 -2.91
N GLU A 33 -20.76 16.19 -2.17
CA GLU A 33 -21.92 17.07 -2.35
C GLU A 33 -22.00 17.62 -3.79
N GLN A 34 -20.86 17.97 -4.38
CA GLN A 34 -20.78 18.45 -5.76
C GLN A 34 -21.11 17.37 -6.78
N ILE A 35 -20.62 16.14 -6.58
CA ILE A 35 -20.94 14.98 -7.43
C ILE A 35 -22.45 14.69 -7.37
N GLN A 36 -23.04 14.68 -6.17
CA GLN A 36 -24.48 14.45 -5.98
C GLN A 36 -25.33 15.53 -6.67
N LYS A 37 -24.94 16.81 -6.56
CA LYS A 37 -25.61 17.90 -7.30
C LYS A 37 -25.51 17.72 -8.80
N ALA A 38 -24.36 17.29 -9.32
CA ALA A 38 -24.18 17.02 -10.74
C ALA A 38 -25.04 15.84 -11.21
N PHE A 39 -25.17 14.78 -10.42
CA PHE A 39 -26.14 13.70 -10.68
C PHE A 39 -27.58 14.21 -10.73
N GLN A 40 -27.99 15.03 -9.76
CA GLN A 40 -29.36 15.58 -9.71
C GLN A 40 -29.68 16.51 -10.89
N ARG A 41 -28.67 17.20 -11.43
CA ARG A 41 -28.81 18.03 -12.64
C ARG A 41 -28.86 17.23 -13.94
N GLY A 42 -28.57 15.93 -13.88
CA GLY A 42 -28.42 15.10 -15.08
C GLY A 42 -27.11 15.35 -15.83
N ASP A 43 -26.08 15.90 -15.17
CA ASP A 43 -24.77 16.19 -15.82
C ASP A 43 -24.06 14.88 -16.27
N PHE A 44 -24.47 13.73 -15.73
CA PHE A 44 -24.00 12.40 -16.11
C PHE A 44 -24.94 11.68 -17.09
N ASP A 45 -26.09 12.28 -17.44
CA ASP A 45 -27.00 11.71 -18.42
C ASP A 45 -26.41 11.87 -19.83
N ASN A 46 -26.48 10.81 -20.63
CA ASN A 46 -26.01 10.80 -22.02
C ASN A 46 -24.50 11.12 -22.18
N LEU A 47 -23.66 10.70 -21.22
CA LEU A 47 -22.21 10.71 -21.42
C LEU A 47 -21.82 9.89 -22.65
N GLU A 48 -20.78 10.34 -23.34
CA GLU A 48 -20.21 9.60 -24.46
C GLU A 48 -19.77 8.20 -23.98
N GLY A 49 -20.33 7.16 -24.61
CA GLY A 49 -20.06 5.78 -24.23
C GLY A 49 -20.90 5.24 -23.07
N ALA A 50 -21.84 6.02 -22.51
CA ALA A 50 -22.77 5.53 -21.50
C ALA A 50 -23.54 4.29 -22.00
N GLY A 51 -23.57 3.23 -21.20
CA GLY A 51 -24.21 1.96 -21.52
C GLY A 51 -23.47 1.09 -22.55
N LYS A 52 -22.37 1.56 -23.13
CA LYS A 52 -21.53 0.75 -24.03
C LYS A 52 -20.46 -0.02 -23.25
N PRO A 53 -20.06 -1.22 -23.71
CA PRO A 53 -18.94 -1.94 -23.11
C PRO A 53 -17.65 -1.10 -23.18
N LEU A 54 -16.89 -1.08 -22.09
CA LEU A 54 -15.57 -0.47 -22.06
C LEU A 54 -14.58 -1.30 -22.90
N ASN A 55 -13.82 -0.64 -23.76
CA ASN A 55 -12.71 -1.30 -24.46
C ASN A 55 -11.48 -1.36 -23.54
N LEU A 56 -11.27 -2.51 -22.90
CA LEU A 56 -10.13 -2.78 -22.02
C LEU A 56 -9.02 -3.60 -22.72
N TYR A 57 -9.11 -3.77 -24.05
CA TYR A 57 -8.14 -4.57 -24.79
C TYR A 57 -6.82 -3.83 -24.99
N GLU A 58 -6.87 -2.52 -25.27
CA GLU A 58 -5.68 -1.72 -25.48
C GLU A 58 -5.52 -0.70 -24.36
N ASN A 59 -4.31 -0.64 -23.80
CA ASN A 59 -3.92 0.43 -22.90
C ASN A 59 -3.41 1.61 -23.74
N PRO A 60 -4.09 2.78 -23.74
CA PRO A 60 -3.66 3.94 -24.52
C PRO A 60 -2.28 4.48 -24.12
N TYR A 61 -1.87 4.20 -22.88
CA TYR A 61 -0.61 4.64 -22.30
C TYR A 61 0.53 3.65 -22.52
N GLU A 62 0.28 2.55 -23.23
CA GLU A 62 1.29 1.57 -23.54
C GLU A 62 2.07 1.95 -24.82
N PRO A 63 3.41 1.90 -24.79
CA PRO A 63 4.23 2.07 -25.97
C PRO A 63 3.80 1.09 -27.08
N PRO A 64 3.56 1.55 -28.33
CA PRO A 64 3.09 0.71 -29.42
C PRO A 64 3.91 -0.57 -29.64
N GLU A 65 5.22 -0.48 -29.44
CA GLU A 65 6.18 -1.58 -29.57
C GLU A 65 6.03 -2.68 -28.51
N LEU A 66 5.43 -2.38 -27.35
CA LEU A 66 5.24 -3.34 -26.25
C LEU A 66 3.87 -4.03 -26.27
N ARG A 67 2.88 -3.47 -26.98
CA ARG A 67 1.49 -3.95 -27.01
C ARG A 67 1.35 -5.42 -27.33
N MET A 68 2.09 -5.90 -28.33
CA MET A 68 2.04 -7.30 -28.71
C MET A 68 2.60 -8.20 -27.60
N VAL A 69 3.68 -7.78 -26.96
CA VAL A 69 4.33 -8.55 -25.89
C VAL A 69 3.39 -8.64 -24.67
N PHE A 70 2.82 -7.53 -24.21
CA PHE A 70 1.92 -7.57 -23.06
C PHE A 70 0.62 -8.28 -23.37
N LYS A 71 0.12 -8.18 -24.60
CA LYS A 71 -1.05 -8.96 -25.04
C LYS A 71 -0.78 -10.46 -24.96
N ILE A 72 0.35 -10.95 -25.50
CA ILE A 72 0.70 -12.37 -25.44
C ILE A 72 0.79 -12.85 -23.98
N LEU A 73 1.44 -12.07 -23.11
CA LEU A 73 1.53 -12.40 -21.69
C LEU A 73 0.14 -12.48 -21.03
N LYS A 74 -0.69 -11.44 -21.24
CA LYS A 74 -2.05 -11.36 -20.68
C LYS A 74 -2.94 -12.51 -21.15
N ASP A 75 -2.90 -12.83 -22.45
CA ASP A 75 -3.71 -13.90 -23.07
C ASP A 75 -3.31 -15.30 -22.54
N ASN A 76 -2.08 -15.44 -22.02
CA ASN A 76 -1.57 -16.66 -21.39
C ASN A 76 -1.54 -16.60 -19.85
N ASN A 77 -2.20 -15.61 -19.23
CA ASN A 77 -2.23 -15.41 -17.78
C ASN A 77 -0.86 -15.18 -17.12
N PHE A 78 0.10 -14.61 -17.85
CA PHE A 78 1.40 -14.20 -17.32
C PHE A 78 1.46 -12.68 -17.10
N ALA A 79 2.23 -12.25 -16.09
CA ALA A 79 2.59 -10.86 -15.92
C ALA A 79 3.97 -10.58 -16.57
N PRO A 80 4.26 -9.30 -16.88
CA PRO A 80 5.61 -8.90 -17.25
C PRO A 80 6.63 -9.24 -16.16
N TYR A 81 7.88 -9.48 -16.58
CA TYR A 81 8.97 -9.89 -15.70
C TYR A 81 9.14 -8.99 -14.46
N TRP A 82 9.08 -7.66 -14.62
CA TRP A 82 9.23 -6.74 -13.49
C TRP A 82 8.11 -6.82 -12.47
N ILE A 83 6.89 -7.23 -12.88
CA ILE A 83 5.79 -7.44 -11.95
C ILE A 83 6.05 -8.69 -11.12
N GLU A 84 6.48 -9.79 -11.75
CA GLU A 84 6.83 -11.02 -11.03
C GLU A 84 8.05 -10.80 -10.11
N LEU A 85 9.09 -10.13 -10.60
CA LEU A 85 10.25 -9.75 -9.79
C LEU A 85 9.86 -8.89 -8.58
N GLY A 86 8.92 -7.95 -8.76
CA GLY A 86 8.39 -7.16 -7.65
C GLY A 86 7.74 -8.03 -6.57
N LYS A 87 6.91 -9.00 -6.98
CA LYS A 87 6.29 -9.96 -6.04
C LYS A 87 7.32 -10.82 -5.31
N GLU A 88 8.38 -11.24 -6.01
CA GLU A 88 9.48 -12.00 -5.40
C GLU A 88 10.20 -11.17 -4.33
N ILE A 89 10.53 -9.92 -4.64
CA ILE A 89 11.14 -8.98 -3.69
C ILE A 89 10.24 -8.78 -2.47
N ASP A 90 8.95 -8.55 -2.67
CA ASP A 90 7.99 -8.35 -1.58
C ASP A 90 7.88 -9.60 -0.68
N ALA A 91 7.90 -10.80 -1.28
CA ALA A 91 7.88 -12.06 -0.54
C ALA A 91 9.17 -12.28 0.27
N ASP A 92 10.33 -11.95 -0.29
CA ASP A 92 11.61 -12.03 0.41
C ASP A 92 11.68 -11.04 1.58
N LEU A 93 11.15 -9.83 1.41
CA LEU A 93 11.04 -8.84 2.48
C LEU A 93 10.14 -9.32 3.63
N ASP A 94 8.96 -9.85 3.33
CA ASP A 94 8.05 -10.40 4.34
C ASP A 94 8.69 -11.57 5.10
N LYS A 95 9.41 -12.44 4.40
CA LYS A 95 10.18 -13.52 5.03
C LYS A 95 11.27 -12.98 5.96
N PHE A 96 12.06 -12.01 5.48
CA PHE A 96 13.10 -11.39 6.27
C PHE A 96 12.56 -10.71 7.53
N GLU A 97 11.45 -9.98 7.42
CA GLU A 97 10.79 -9.35 8.57
C GLU A 97 10.37 -10.38 9.62
N LYS A 98 9.80 -11.51 9.20
CA LYS A 98 9.43 -12.62 10.10
C LYS A 98 10.64 -13.22 10.81
N GLU A 99 11.75 -13.42 10.10
CA GLU A 99 13.00 -13.93 10.68
C GLU A 99 13.57 -12.95 11.73
N VAL A 100 13.56 -11.66 11.42
CA VAL A 100 14.00 -10.61 12.34
C VAL A 100 13.12 -10.56 13.59
N GLU A 101 11.80 -10.65 13.45
CA GLU A 101 10.89 -10.68 14.61
C GLU A 101 11.08 -11.94 15.45
N HIS A 102 11.31 -13.09 14.81
CA HIS A 102 11.66 -14.33 15.52
C HIS A 102 12.96 -14.16 16.33
N PHE A 103 13.99 -13.59 15.72
CA PHE A 103 15.29 -13.33 16.37
C PHE A 103 15.16 -12.34 17.53
N LYS A 104 14.41 -11.25 17.37
CA LYS A 104 14.13 -10.28 18.46
C LYS A 104 13.42 -10.95 19.63
N LYS A 105 12.46 -11.85 19.36
CA LYS A 105 11.77 -12.61 20.40
C LYS A 105 12.72 -13.56 21.13
N TYR A 106 13.55 -14.31 20.38
CA TYR A 106 14.57 -15.20 20.95
C TYR A 106 15.53 -14.43 21.87
N THR A 107 16.15 -13.37 21.35
CA THR A 107 17.12 -12.56 22.10
C THR A 107 16.51 -11.93 23.33
N ARG A 108 15.26 -11.44 23.26
CA ARG A 108 14.54 -10.94 24.43
C ARG A 108 14.41 -12.00 25.53
N ILE A 109 13.97 -13.21 25.18
CA ILE A 109 13.83 -14.32 26.14
C ILE A 109 15.21 -14.68 26.70
N PHE A 110 16.19 -14.92 25.83
CA PHE A 110 17.54 -15.34 26.19
C PHE A 110 18.26 -14.34 27.11
N VAL A 111 18.11 -13.04 26.86
CA VAL A 111 18.74 -11.98 27.67
C VAL A 111 17.94 -11.69 28.95
N SER A 112 16.63 -11.88 28.95
CA SER A 112 15.77 -11.63 30.13
C SER A 112 15.78 -12.76 31.16
N GLU A 113 15.96 -14.01 30.74
CA GLU A 113 16.03 -15.15 31.65
C GLU A 113 17.47 -15.37 32.11
N LYS A 114 17.74 -15.19 33.41
CA LYS A 114 19.00 -15.60 34.02
C LYS A 114 19.19 -17.12 33.84
N HIS A 115 19.88 -17.49 32.76
CA HIS A 115 20.57 -18.75 32.47
C HIS A 115 20.01 -19.99 33.18
N ASN A 116 19.00 -20.63 32.60
CA ASN A 116 18.66 -22.01 32.89
C ASN A 116 19.18 -22.90 31.73
N GLN A 117 20.06 -23.86 32.02
CA GLN A 117 20.63 -24.78 31.02
C GLN A 117 19.58 -25.54 30.21
N LYS A 118 18.34 -25.66 30.71
CA LYS A 118 17.23 -26.31 30.00
C LYS A 118 16.76 -25.54 28.76
N SER A 119 16.97 -24.23 28.69
CA SER A 119 16.55 -23.39 27.56
C SER A 119 17.38 -23.64 26.30
N ILE A 120 18.63 -24.09 26.47
CA ILE A 120 19.59 -24.33 25.37
C ILE A 120 19.28 -25.66 24.63
N LYS A 121 18.69 -26.66 25.31
CA LYS A 121 18.46 -27.99 24.74
C LYS A 121 17.18 -28.16 23.90
N ARG A 122 16.37 -27.11 23.74
CA ARG A 122 15.04 -27.22 23.09
C ARG A 122 15.02 -26.83 21.61
N PHE A 123 16.18 -26.47 21.05
CA PHE A 123 16.31 -26.03 19.67
C PHE A 123 17.58 -26.61 19.00
N GLU A 124 17.82 -27.91 19.20
CA GLU A 124 18.30 -28.79 18.12
C GLU A 124 17.06 -29.31 17.38
#